data_AF-V4B6I7-F1
#
_entry.id   AF-V4B6I7-F1
#
_cell.length_a   1.000
_cell.length_b   1.000
_cell.length_c   1.000
_cell.angle_alpha   90.00
_cell.angle_beta   90.00
_cell.angle_gamma   90.00
#
_symmetry.space_group_name_H-M   'P 1'
#
loop_
_entity.id
_entity.type
_entity.pdbx_description
1 polymer ?
#
loop_
_entity_poly.entity_id
_entity_poly.type
_entity_poly.pdbx_seq_one_letter_code
_entity_poly.pdbx_strand_id
1 'polypeptide(L)'
;MAVDGTTSGFLQFCSFGTVWDSNNIACVWPSSTIVNPCTNQTSGKMMKYYSHCSAYWYCSGGSATSKCCPPGEKFQEDLGCISDGTSQCEDEFCNDFSTTANLSMPCSLQSSDCPAGTTFDELGCTCQKNSGEYNIREAFFWCGLDVCHAGIDIPFTGNNIEDVSMNRFYVEYDKINVTGGTAIFQNNQSHISIPGTANMPMGTDLYISITFKVGDSVPILQAVLENKRCDGAEEPSTSITVLDSSITGYVDLDVKLLTEGSPGQNNVKFTVPKNIWLETSIRYDGQTVTVSVFKESNLLHQTSWQSTGPVLVRRSPIGFGSLCSDYANFTGSLRQFLLYRCDMV
;
A
#
# COMPACT_ATOMS: atom_id res chain seq x y z
N MET A 1 21.32 23.45 35.48
CA MET A 1 20.18 22.60 35.06
C MET A 1 20.72 21.70 33.96
N ALA A 2 20.96 20.43 34.26
CA ALA A 2 21.37 19.44 33.27
C ALA A 2 20.11 18.91 32.60
N VAL A 3 20.07 18.93 31.27
CA VAL A 3 18.98 18.36 30.48
C VAL A 3 19.43 16.96 30.12
N ASP A 4 18.94 15.95 30.83
CA ASP A 4 19.08 14.55 30.45
C ASP A 4 18.20 14.30 29.23
N GLY A 5 18.77 14.47 28.04
CA GLY A 5 18.12 14.11 26.78
C GLY A 5 18.30 12.64 26.50
N THR A 6 17.34 11.80 26.87
CA THR A 6 17.25 10.42 26.37
C THR A 6 16.68 10.42 24.96
N THR A 7 17.54 10.16 23.97
CA THR A 7 17.13 9.94 22.57
C THR A 7 16.63 8.49 22.44
N SER A 8 15.35 8.31 22.11
CA SER A 8 14.81 7.01 21.68
C SER A 8 14.83 6.92 20.16
N GLY A 9 15.47 5.88 19.61
CA GLY A 9 15.42 5.55 18.18
C GLY A 9 14.67 4.23 17.97
N PHE A 10 13.94 4.12 16.86
CA PHE A 10 13.34 2.87 16.42
C PHE A 10 14.21 2.23 15.34
N LEU A 11 14.51 0.94 15.50
CA LEU A 11 15.24 0.18 14.50
C LEU A 11 14.23 -0.37 13.48
N GLN A 12 14.25 0.16 12.27
CA GLN A 12 13.43 -0.33 11.15
C GLN A 12 14.29 -1.16 10.21
N PHE A 13 13.85 -2.38 9.91
CA PHE A 13 14.46 -3.24 8.91
C PHE A 13 13.71 -3.12 7.59
N CYS A 14 14.44 -3.12 6.49
CA CYS A 14 13.86 -3.11 5.16
C CYS A 14 13.44 -4.52 4.74
N SER A 15 12.31 -4.61 4.04
CA SER A 15 11.83 -5.86 3.44
C SER A 15 12.88 -6.47 2.51
N PHE A 16 12.82 -7.79 2.31
CA PHE A 16 13.77 -8.51 1.48
C PHE A 16 13.89 -7.88 0.08
N GLY A 17 15.13 -7.61 -0.34
CA GLY A 17 15.42 -7.01 -1.64
C GLY A 17 15.40 -5.49 -1.67
N THR A 18 15.05 -4.82 -0.56
CA THR A 18 15.12 -3.36 -0.44
C THR A 18 16.27 -2.91 0.46
N VAL A 19 16.71 -1.67 0.26
CA VAL A 19 17.81 -1.02 0.99
C VAL A 19 17.28 0.23 1.69
N TRP A 20 17.82 0.54 2.87
CA TRP A 20 17.49 1.78 3.56
C TRP A 20 18.18 2.96 2.88
N ASP A 21 17.42 3.94 2.40
CA ASP A 21 17.96 5.20 1.89
C ASP A 21 17.71 6.31 2.88
N SER A 22 18.78 6.77 3.53
CA SER A 22 18.73 7.85 4.53
C SER A 22 18.27 9.19 3.96
N ASN A 23 18.41 9.42 2.65
CA ASN A 23 17.93 10.66 2.03
C ASN A 23 16.41 10.64 1.84
N ASN A 24 15.85 9.46 1.56
CA ASN A 24 14.42 9.26 1.38
C ASN A 24 13.69 8.82 2.66
N ILE A 25 14.45 8.48 3.72
CA ILE A 25 13.94 7.92 4.99
C ILE A 25 12.96 6.78 4.72
N ALA A 26 13.31 5.92 3.77
CA ALA A 26 12.45 4.86 3.26
C ALA A 26 13.27 3.66 2.78
N CYS A 27 12.61 2.51 2.73
CA CYS A 27 13.13 1.32 2.07
C CYS A 27 12.81 1.39 0.59
N VAL A 28 13.84 1.26 -0.23
CA VAL A 28 13.78 1.50 -1.68
C VAL A 28 14.48 0.38 -2.42
N TRP A 29 14.15 0.21 -3.70
CA TRP A 29 14.83 -0.78 -4.52
C TRP A 29 16.26 -0.31 -4.85
N PRO A 30 17.28 -1.20 -4.79
CA PRO A 30 18.66 -0.83 -5.07
C PRO A 30 18.87 -0.23 -6.47
N SER A 31 18.05 -0.62 -7.45
CA SER A 31 18.09 -0.09 -8.81
C SER A 31 17.71 1.40 -8.89
N SER A 32 16.99 1.91 -7.89
CA SER A 32 16.40 3.25 -7.89
C SER A 32 17.18 4.29 -7.08
N THR A 33 18.27 3.90 -6.40
CA THR A 33 18.98 4.80 -5.47
C THR A 33 20.51 4.73 -5.55
N ILE A 34 21.15 5.71 -4.92
CA ILE A 34 22.62 5.76 -4.77
C ILE A 34 23.11 4.65 -3.81
N VAL A 35 22.24 4.15 -2.93
CA VAL A 35 22.56 3.12 -1.93
C VAL A 35 22.39 1.72 -2.55
N ASN A 36 23.10 1.45 -3.64
CA ASN A 36 23.10 0.14 -4.28
C ASN A 36 24.31 -0.67 -3.79
N PRO A 37 24.15 -1.85 -3.17
CA PRO A 37 25.26 -2.64 -2.67
C PRO A 37 26.20 -3.09 -3.80
N CYS A 38 25.71 -3.17 -5.04
CA CYS A 38 26.48 -3.50 -6.23
C CYS A 38 27.17 -2.30 -6.91
N THR A 39 27.16 -1.12 -6.27
CA THR A 39 27.91 0.05 -6.76
C THR A 39 29.40 -0.28 -6.83
N ASN A 40 30.01 -0.08 -8.00
CA ASN A 40 31.40 -0.41 -8.29
C ASN A 40 31.78 -1.89 -8.13
N GLN A 41 30.80 -2.79 -8.12
CA GLN A 41 31.04 -4.23 -8.12
C GLN A 41 31.07 -4.78 -9.54
N THR A 42 31.86 -5.84 -9.75
CA THR A 42 31.86 -6.55 -11.03
C THR A 42 30.57 -7.37 -11.19
N SER A 43 30.12 -7.50 -12.44
CA SER A 43 28.99 -8.38 -12.75
C SER A 43 29.34 -9.83 -12.35
N GLY A 44 28.42 -10.51 -11.68
CA GLY A 44 28.59 -11.84 -11.10
C GLY A 44 29.09 -11.84 -9.65
N LYS A 45 29.49 -10.70 -9.08
CA LYS A 45 29.88 -10.62 -7.66
C LYS A 45 28.68 -10.96 -6.77
N MET A 46 28.93 -11.80 -5.76
CA MET A 46 27.99 -12.14 -4.71
C MET A 46 28.47 -11.54 -3.40
N MET A 47 27.57 -10.95 -2.62
CA MET A 47 27.89 -10.30 -1.35
C MET A 47 26.87 -10.67 -0.28
N LYS A 48 27.30 -10.67 0.99
CA LYS A 48 26.43 -11.04 2.10
C LYS A 48 25.25 -10.07 2.25
N TYR A 49 24.06 -10.60 2.54
CA TYR A 49 22.87 -9.79 2.82
C TYR A 49 22.78 -9.43 4.31
N TYR A 50 23.32 -8.25 4.67
CA TYR A 50 23.25 -7.71 6.03
C TYR A 50 23.58 -8.75 7.14
N SER A 51 22.73 -8.89 8.15
CA SER A 51 22.84 -9.86 9.25
C SER A 51 22.35 -11.25 8.88
N HIS A 52 21.73 -11.44 7.71
CA HIS A 52 21.16 -12.71 7.30
C HIS A 52 22.23 -13.62 6.70
N CYS A 53 22.35 -14.82 7.24
CA CYS A 53 23.40 -15.77 6.84
C CYS A 53 22.95 -16.69 5.71
N SER A 54 21.65 -16.81 5.46
CA SER A 54 21.09 -17.59 4.35
C SER A 54 20.77 -16.73 3.12
N ALA A 55 21.00 -15.40 3.18
CA ALA A 55 20.71 -14.47 2.09
C ALA A 55 21.95 -13.77 1.53
N TYR A 56 21.89 -13.40 0.25
CA TYR A 56 22.97 -12.68 -0.44
C TYR A 56 22.47 -11.74 -1.56
N TRP A 57 23.28 -10.76 -1.91
CA TRP A 57 23.11 -9.92 -3.09
C TRP A 57 23.87 -10.50 -4.27
N TYR A 58 23.23 -10.53 -5.43
CA TYR A 58 23.84 -10.87 -6.72
C TYR A 58 23.91 -9.63 -7.60
N CYS A 59 25.12 -9.29 -8.05
CA CYS A 59 25.35 -8.11 -8.89
C CYS A 59 25.31 -8.48 -10.38
N SER A 60 24.49 -7.79 -11.17
CA SER A 60 24.46 -7.95 -12.62
C SER A 60 24.41 -6.57 -13.28
N GLY A 61 25.45 -6.22 -14.03
CA GLY A 61 25.51 -4.90 -14.71
C GLY A 61 25.33 -3.69 -13.79
N GLY A 62 25.84 -3.76 -12.55
CA GLY A 62 25.68 -2.71 -11.53
C GLY A 62 24.34 -2.72 -10.79
N SER A 63 23.40 -3.58 -11.16
CA SER A 63 22.13 -3.78 -10.45
C SER A 63 22.26 -4.88 -9.40
N ALA A 64 21.67 -4.67 -8.22
CA ALA A 64 21.60 -5.67 -7.16
C ALA A 64 20.27 -6.43 -7.17
N THR A 65 20.33 -7.74 -7.04
CA THR A 65 19.17 -8.61 -6.82
C THR A 65 19.42 -9.46 -5.58
N SER A 66 18.49 -9.49 -4.64
CA SER A 66 18.61 -10.36 -3.46
C SER A 66 18.27 -11.81 -3.82
N LYS A 67 18.97 -12.75 -3.19
CA LYS A 67 18.79 -14.20 -3.38
C LYS A 67 18.94 -14.93 -2.05
N CYS A 68 18.36 -16.11 -1.99
CA CYS A 68 18.45 -17.01 -0.85
C CYS A 68 19.30 -18.24 -1.21
N CYS A 69 20.05 -18.72 -0.22
CA CYS A 69 20.67 -20.03 -0.30
C CYS A 69 19.63 -21.14 -0.11
N PRO A 70 19.87 -22.33 -0.68
CA PRO A 70 19.06 -23.51 -0.41
C PRO A 70 18.96 -23.84 1.09
N PRO A 71 17.92 -24.58 1.52
CA PRO A 71 17.78 -25.00 2.91
C PRO A 71 19.01 -25.81 3.39
N GLY A 72 19.50 -25.49 4.59
CA GLY A 72 20.69 -26.13 5.15
C GLY A 72 22.01 -25.61 4.58
N GLU A 73 21.98 -24.57 3.75
CA GLU A 73 23.17 -23.85 3.27
C GLU A 73 23.21 -22.42 3.84
N LYS A 74 24.42 -21.90 4.02
CA LYS A 74 24.68 -20.51 4.35
C LYS A 74 25.48 -19.85 3.25
N PHE A 75 25.28 -18.56 3.05
CA PHE A 75 26.09 -17.78 2.14
C PHE A 75 27.45 -17.48 2.77
N GLN A 76 28.51 -17.85 2.06
CA GLN A 76 29.87 -17.43 2.35
C GLN A 76 30.41 -16.61 1.18
N GLU A 77 30.93 -15.43 1.49
CA GLU A 77 31.53 -14.55 0.49
C GLU A 77 32.63 -15.27 -0.28
N ASP A 78 32.66 -15.07 -1.60
CA ASP A 78 33.54 -15.70 -2.59
C ASP A 78 33.36 -17.22 -2.83
N LEU A 79 32.67 -17.95 -1.94
CA LEU A 79 32.34 -19.37 -2.14
C LEU A 79 30.88 -19.59 -2.59
N GLY A 80 29.99 -18.64 -2.34
CA GLY A 80 28.56 -18.78 -2.59
C GLY A 80 27.85 -19.52 -1.46
N CYS A 81 26.79 -20.24 -1.79
CA CYS A 81 26.07 -21.05 -0.81
C CYS A 81 26.86 -22.34 -0.51
N ILE A 82 27.12 -22.56 0.78
CA ILE A 82 27.86 -23.72 1.28
C ILE A 82 27.04 -24.41 2.36
N SER A 83 27.19 -25.73 2.48
CA SER A 83 26.50 -26.50 3.53
C SER A 83 26.81 -25.95 4.92
N ASP A 84 25.77 -25.65 5.70
CA ASP A 84 25.87 -25.22 7.09
C ASP A 84 25.98 -26.44 8.00
N GLY A 85 27.05 -27.21 7.85
CA GLY A 85 27.28 -28.47 8.56
C GLY A 85 27.36 -28.37 10.09
N THR A 86 27.33 -27.16 10.64
CA THR A 86 27.31 -26.88 12.08
C THR A 86 25.97 -26.29 12.57
N SER A 87 24.98 -26.11 11.69
CA SER A 87 23.69 -25.47 12.00
C SER A 87 23.82 -24.12 12.73
N GLN A 88 24.84 -23.34 12.38
CA GLN A 88 25.11 -22.05 13.01
C GLN A 88 24.32 -20.90 12.39
N CYS A 89 23.73 -21.13 11.21
CA CYS A 89 22.84 -20.21 10.56
C CYS A 89 21.39 -20.51 11.00
N GLU A 90 21.03 -20.03 12.19
CA GLU A 90 19.65 -20.07 12.72
C GLU A 90 18.78 -18.96 12.09
N ASP A 91 18.83 -18.82 10.77
CA ASP A 91 18.17 -17.72 10.05
C ASP A 91 17.01 -18.26 9.20
N GLU A 92 15.80 -18.16 9.75
CA GLU A 92 14.56 -18.57 9.08
C GLU A 92 14.18 -17.67 7.90
N PHE A 93 14.90 -16.56 7.70
CA PHE A 93 14.60 -15.51 6.72
C PHE A 93 14.44 -16.01 5.28
N CYS A 94 15.16 -17.07 4.88
CA CYS A 94 15.10 -17.61 3.52
C CYS A 94 14.33 -18.92 3.38
N ASN A 95 13.88 -19.53 4.49
CA ASN A 95 13.18 -20.82 4.44
C ASN A 95 11.81 -20.73 3.75
N ASP A 96 11.28 -19.51 3.60
CA ASP A 96 10.01 -19.24 2.89
C ASP A 96 10.19 -19.03 1.37
N PHE A 97 11.44 -18.90 0.87
CA PHE A 97 11.72 -18.44 -0.49
C PHE A 97 12.53 -19.44 -1.36
N SER A 98 12.98 -20.58 -0.80
CA SER A 98 14.13 -21.31 -1.35
C SER A 98 13.87 -22.59 -2.14
N THR A 99 12.70 -22.82 -2.76
CA THR A 99 12.57 -23.94 -3.72
C THR A 99 11.89 -23.55 -5.01
N THR A 100 12.69 -23.26 -6.02
CA THR A 100 12.29 -23.19 -7.43
C THR A 100 11.81 -24.57 -7.92
N ALA A 101 10.50 -24.81 -7.91
CA ALA A 101 9.78 -25.62 -8.90
C ALA A 101 8.26 -25.55 -8.66
N ASN A 102 7.56 -24.83 -9.54
CA ASN A 102 6.10 -24.70 -9.67
C ASN A 102 5.37 -23.94 -8.56
N LEU A 103 4.85 -22.78 -8.96
CA LEU A 103 3.78 -22.03 -8.29
C LEU A 103 2.56 -22.93 -8.10
N SER A 104 2.49 -23.60 -6.96
CA SER A 104 1.27 -23.96 -6.24
C SER A 104 1.69 -24.16 -4.79
N MET A 105 1.53 -23.13 -3.95
CA MET A 105 1.81 -23.19 -2.52
C MET A 105 0.96 -24.27 -1.83
N PRO A 106 1.57 -25.24 -1.13
CA PRO A 106 0.90 -25.94 -0.04
C PRO A 106 1.56 -25.52 1.27
N CYS A 107 0.83 -24.83 2.15
CA CYS A 107 1.31 -24.50 3.50
C CYS A 107 1.76 -25.79 4.20
N SER A 108 3.08 -25.98 4.33
CA SER A 108 3.68 -27.15 4.96
C SER A 108 4.07 -26.83 6.40
N LEU A 109 3.15 -26.24 7.16
CA LEU A 109 3.26 -26.12 8.61
C LEU A 109 2.46 -27.26 9.24
N GLN A 110 3.17 -28.10 9.96
CA GLN A 110 2.62 -29.11 10.85
C GLN A 110 1.54 -28.43 11.72
N SER A 111 0.30 -28.87 11.58
CA SER A 111 -0.90 -28.20 12.10
C SER A 111 -0.76 -27.86 13.59
N SER A 112 -0.45 -26.61 13.90
CA SER A 112 -0.78 -26.04 15.19
C SER A 112 -2.22 -25.58 15.11
N ASP A 113 -3.11 -26.24 15.86
CA ASP A 113 -4.54 -25.93 15.90
C ASP A 113 -4.77 -24.41 16.05
N CYS A 114 -5.54 -23.82 15.14
CA CYS A 114 -5.90 -22.41 15.22
C CYS A 114 -6.66 -22.09 16.53
N PRO A 115 -6.49 -20.89 17.11
CA PRO A 115 -7.23 -20.46 18.29
C PRO A 115 -8.76 -20.61 18.12
N ALA A 116 -9.47 -20.95 19.18
CA ALA A 116 -10.93 -21.17 19.10
C ALA A 116 -11.66 -19.97 18.47
N GLY A 117 -12.41 -20.23 17.39
CA GLY A 117 -13.15 -19.21 16.63
C GLY A 117 -12.44 -18.71 15.36
N THR A 118 -11.29 -19.29 15.00
CA THR A 118 -10.63 -19.06 13.71
C THR A 118 -10.49 -20.38 12.94
N THR A 119 -10.36 -20.28 11.63
CA THR A 119 -10.14 -21.38 10.68
C THR A 119 -8.82 -21.13 9.97
N PHE A 120 -7.98 -22.16 9.81
CA PHE A 120 -6.73 -22.03 9.06
C PHE A 120 -7.04 -21.84 7.57
N ASP A 121 -6.57 -20.73 6.99
CA ASP A 121 -6.63 -20.48 5.56
C ASP A 121 -5.35 -21.00 4.90
N GLU A 122 -5.50 -22.05 4.10
CA GLU A 122 -4.42 -22.70 3.38
C GLU A 122 -3.84 -21.85 2.23
N LEU A 123 -4.53 -20.79 1.80
CA LEU A 123 -4.02 -19.86 0.79
C LEU A 123 -3.17 -18.74 1.41
N GLY A 124 -3.61 -18.20 2.54
CA GLY A 124 -2.89 -17.15 3.27
C GLY A 124 -1.91 -17.65 4.35
N CYS A 125 -1.79 -18.97 4.54
CA CYS A 125 -1.06 -19.62 5.63
C CYS A 125 -1.29 -18.98 7.02
N THR A 126 -2.54 -18.63 7.35
CA THR A 126 -2.88 -17.91 8.59
C THR A 126 -4.23 -18.30 9.16
N CYS A 127 -4.42 -18.14 10.47
CA CYS A 127 -5.71 -18.37 11.11
C CYS A 127 -6.64 -17.18 10.91
N GLN A 128 -7.66 -17.32 10.06
CA GLN A 128 -8.67 -16.31 9.82
C GLN A 128 -9.86 -16.47 10.78
N LYS A 129 -10.35 -15.39 11.36
CA LYS A 129 -11.66 -15.38 12.04
C LYS A 129 -12.70 -15.54 10.95
N ASN A 130 -13.70 -16.41 11.12
CA ASN A 130 -14.81 -16.53 10.17
C ASN A 130 -15.56 -15.18 10.08
N SER A 131 -15.06 -14.26 9.27
CA SER A 131 -15.76 -13.08 8.83
C SER A 131 -16.73 -13.54 7.76
N GLY A 132 -18.01 -13.31 7.99
CA GLY A 132 -19.05 -13.64 7.02
C GLY A 132 -18.67 -13.10 5.64
N GLU A 133 -18.93 -13.93 4.63
CA GLU A 133 -18.78 -13.70 3.19
C GLU A 133 -18.57 -12.21 2.81
N TYR A 134 -17.30 -11.81 2.67
CA TYR A 134 -16.98 -10.58 1.95
C TYR A 134 -17.21 -10.84 0.46
N ASN A 135 -18.01 -9.98 -0.17
CA ASN A 135 -18.40 -10.13 -1.58
C ASN A 135 -17.28 -9.63 -2.52
N ILE A 136 -16.17 -10.37 -2.59
CA ILE A 136 -14.98 -10.13 -3.43
C ILE A 136 -15.20 -10.41 -4.94
N ARG A 137 -16.46 -10.48 -5.40
CA ARG A 137 -16.81 -10.99 -6.73
C ARG A 137 -16.37 -10.10 -7.90
N GLU A 138 -16.07 -8.82 -7.68
CA GLU A 138 -15.65 -7.93 -8.79
C GLU A 138 -14.13 -7.76 -8.92
N ALA A 139 -13.33 -7.93 -7.86
CA ALA A 139 -11.87 -7.86 -7.96
C ALA A 139 -11.25 -9.13 -8.60
N PHE A 140 -11.89 -10.28 -8.38
CA PHE A 140 -11.38 -11.60 -8.81
C PHE A 140 -11.32 -11.79 -10.33
N PHE A 141 -12.12 -11.07 -11.11
CA PHE A 141 -12.26 -11.35 -12.54
C PHE A 141 -11.15 -10.73 -13.41
N TRP A 142 -10.32 -9.84 -12.87
CA TRP A 142 -9.52 -8.93 -13.71
C TRP A 142 -8.01 -9.09 -13.63
N CYS A 143 -7.44 -9.70 -12.58
CA CYS A 143 -5.99 -9.85 -12.46
C CYS A 143 -5.40 -11.10 -13.14
N GLY A 144 -6.20 -11.91 -13.84
CA GLY A 144 -5.71 -13.08 -14.57
C GLY A 144 -5.11 -14.16 -13.67
N LEU A 145 -5.95 -15.10 -13.21
CA LEU A 145 -5.62 -16.42 -12.63
C LEU A 145 -4.70 -16.52 -11.40
N ASP A 146 -3.92 -15.51 -11.04
CA ASP A 146 -3.24 -15.43 -9.75
C ASP A 146 -4.04 -14.53 -8.80
N VAL A 147 -4.20 -14.97 -7.55
CA VAL A 147 -5.05 -14.34 -6.55
C VAL A 147 -4.56 -12.91 -6.33
N CYS A 148 -5.32 -11.94 -6.84
CA CYS A 148 -5.02 -10.53 -6.63
C CYS A 148 -5.28 -10.21 -5.16
N HIS A 149 -4.23 -10.16 -4.36
CA HIS A 149 -4.33 -9.70 -2.98
C HIS A 149 -4.27 -8.18 -2.95
N ALA A 150 -5.06 -7.57 -2.06
CA ALA A 150 -4.96 -6.14 -1.83
C ALA A 150 -3.54 -5.81 -1.39
N GLY A 151 -2.94 -4.80 -2.01
CA GLY A 151 -1.68 -4.22 -1.55
C GLY A 151 -1.85 -3.47 -0.23
N ILE A 152 -3.04 -2.89 0.00
CA ILE A 152 -3.48 -2.28 1.25
C ILE A 152 -4.97 -2.58 1.43
N ASP A 153 -5.37 -3.00 2.63
CA ASP A 153 -6.77 -3.18 3.03
C ASP A 153 -6.99 -2.63 4.44
N ILE A 154 -7.76 -1.55 4.55
CA ILE A 154 -8.12 -0.94 5.84
C ILE A 154 -9.63 -1.02 6.01
N PRO A 155 -10.15 -2.05 6.70
CA PRO A 155 -11.58 -2.28 6.88
C PRO A 155 -12.18 -1.54 8.09
N PHE A 156 -11.36 -0.80 8.86
CA PHE A 156 -11.75 -0.06 10.07
C PHE A 156 -12.51 -0.90 11.12
N THR A 157 -12.22 -2.20 11.20
CA THR A 157 -12.89 -3.14 12.13
C THR A 157 -12.30 -3.08 13.53
N GLY A 158 -13.14 -3.31 14.56
CA GLY A 158 -12.65 -3.62 15.90
C GLY A 158 -11.94 -2.48 16.64
N ASN A 159 -12.40 -1.23 16.44
CA ASN A 159 -11.83 0.00 17.01
C ASN A 159 -10.38 0.31 16.60
N ASN A 160 -9.78 -0.48 15.71
CA ASN A 160 -8.42 -0.29 15.22
C ASN A 160 -8.42 0.21 13.78
N ILE A 161 -7.34 0.93 13.43
CA ILE A 161 -7.03 1.36 12.07
C ILE A 161 -5.73 0.67 11.69
N GLU A 162 -5.85 -0.48 11.04
CA GLU A 162 -4.72 -1.32 10.67
C GLU A 162 -4.88 -1.78 9.23
N ASP A 163 -3.77 -1.90 8.53
CA ASP A 163 -3.73 -2.62 7.26
C ASP A 163 -3.78 -4.13 7.53
N VAL A 164 -4.84 -4.77 7.06
CA VAL A 164 -5.04 -6.22 7.16
C VAL A 164 -4.57 -6.96 5.91
N SER A 165 -4.02 -6.25 4.93
CA SER A 165 -3.35 -6.87 3.79
C SER A 165 -2.12 -7.69 4.21
N MET A 166 -1.58 -8.46 3.27
CA MET A 166 -0.34 -9.22 3.51
C MET A 166 0.87 -8.30 3.73
N ASN A 167 0.82 -7.04 3.25
CA ASN A 167 1.94 -6.10 3.37
C ASN A 167 2.03 -5.43 4.73
N ARG A 168 0.92 -5.39 5.50
CA ARG A 168 0.87 -4.84 6.87
C ARG A 168 1.49 -3.44 6.97
N PHE A 169 1.10 -2.54 6.06
CA PHE A 169 1.57 -1.16 6.09
C PHE A 169 1.28 -0.51 7.45
N TYR A 170 2.28 0.20 7.98
CA TYR A 170 2.08 1.05 9.15
C TYR A 170 1.08 2.16 8.81
N VAL A 171 0.05 2.32 9.64
CA VAL A 171 -0.97 3.36 9.50
C VAL A 171 -0.86 4.33 10.68
N GLU A 172 -0.61 5.58 10.37
CA GLU A 172 -0.59 6.69 11.33
C GLU A 172 -1.94 7.41 11.30
N TYR A 173 -2.47 7.80 12.47
CA TYR A 173 -3.72 8.55 12.53
C TYR A 173 -3.76 9.51 13.73
N ASP A 174 -4.38 10.68 13.54
CA ASP A 174 -4.63 11.66 14.59
C ASP A 174 -6.11 12.02 14.65
N LYS A 175 -6.66 12.11 15.86
CA LYS A 175 -8.05 12.53 16.14
C LYS A 175 -9.11 11.81 15.28
N ILE A 176 -8.92 10.51 15.06
CA ILE A 176 -9.92 9.64 14.45
C ILE A 176 -10.61 8.84 15.54
N ASN A 177 -11.94 8.83 15.53
CA ASN A 177 -12.71 7.93 16.36
C ASN A 177 -13.20 6.75 15.51
N VAL A 178 -12.89 5.51 15.91
CA VAL A 178 -13.36 4.31 15.21
C VAL A 178 -14.47 3.66 16.04
N THR A 179 -15.67 3.60 15.48
CA THR A 179 -16.82 2.98 16.15
C THR A 179 -17.64 2.18 15.14
N GLY A 180 -17.87 0.89 15.42
CA GLY A 180 -18.77 0.06 14.63
C GLY A 180 -18.31 -0.16 13.19
N GLY A 181 -17.02 -0.35 12.95
CA GLY A 181 -16.51 -0.57 11.58
C GLY A 181 -16.41 0.72 10.77
N THR A 182 -16.29 1.88 11.42
CA THR A 182 -16.33 3.18 10.76
C THR A 182 -15.39 4.15 11.45
N ALA A 183 -14.47 4.74 10.68
CA ALA A 183 -13.64 5.86 11.11
C ALA A 183 -14.42 7.16 10.92
N ILE A 184 -14.53 7.96 11.98
CA ILE A 184 -15.28 9.21 11.99
C ILE A 184 -14.31 10.39 12.06
N PHE A 185 -14.45 11.29 11.10
CA PHE A 185 -13.68 12.53 10.98
C PHE A 185 -14.60 13.69 11.37
N GLN A 186 -14.36 14.28 12.56
CA GLN A 186 -15.24 15.32 13.12
C GLN A 186 -14.58 16.69 13.25
N ASN A 187 -13.24 16.70 13.28
CA ASN A 187 -12.48 17.90 13.60
C ASN A 187 -11.62 18.31 12.40
N ASN A 188 -11.29 19.59 12.33
CA ASN A 188 -10.36 20.14 11.34
C ASN A 188 -8.90 19.68 11.54
N GLN A 189 -8.66 18.53 12.17
CA GLN A 189 -7.35 17.95 12.44
C GLN A 189 -7.36 16.41 12.28
N SER A 190 -8.52 15.82 12.02
CA SER A 190 -8.69 14.38 11.81
C SER A 190 -8.00 13.96 10.51
N HIS A 191 -6.98 13.12 10.61
CA HIS A 191 -6.30 12.58 9.44
C HIS A 191 -5.77 11.16 9.67
N ILE A 192 -5.59 10.43 8.59
CA ILE A 192 -4.93 9.13 8.53
C ILE A 192 -3.87 9.21 7.44
N SER A 193 -2.70 8.63 7.67
CA SER A 193 -1.58 8.57 6.74
C SER A 193 -1.04 7.15 6.67
N ILE A 194 -0.56 6.74 5.51
CA ILE A 194 0.10 5.45 5.30
C ILE A 194 1.56 5.71 4.87
N PRO A 195 2.48 5.99 5.80
CA PRO A 195 3.83 6.47 5.48
C PRO A 195 4.59 5.61 4.46
N GLY A 196 4.41 4.28 4.50
CA GLY A 196 5.09 3.35 3.59
C GLY A 196 4.72 3.50 2.12
N THR A 197 3.70 4.29 1.78
CA THR A 197 3.30 4.58 0.40
C THR A 197 4.03 5.80 -0.20
N ALA A 198 4.80 6.53 0.60
CA ALA A 198 5.67 7.59 0.11
C ALA A 198 6.74 7.03 -0.83
N ASN A 199 6.93 7.68 -1.98
CA ASN A 199 7.83 7.26 -3.07
C ASN A 199 7.53 5.88 -3.65
N MET A 200 6.34 5.33 -3.39
CA MET A 200 5.95 4.01 -3.88
C MET A 200 5.48 4.11 -5.34
N PRO A 201 6.08 3.36 -6.29
CA PRO A 201 5.54 3.25 -7.63
C PRO A 201 4.21 2.51 -7.58
N MET A 202 3.15 3.07 -8.17
CA MET A 202 1.83 2.43 -8.26
C MET A 202 1.64 1.61 -9.54
N GLY A 203 2.58 1.69 -10.47
CA GLY A 203 2.57 0.89 -11.71
C GLY A 203 1.59 1.40 -12.76
N THR A 204 1.29 0.53 -13.72
CA THR A 204 0.30 0.76 -14.79
C THR A 204 -1.02 0.05 -14.53
N ASP A 205 -1.08 -0.91 -13.62
CA ASP A 205 -2.31 -1.59 -13.25
C ASP A 205 -2.63 -1.34 -11.78
N LEU A 206 -3.67 -0.54 -11.55
CA LEU A 206 -4.02 0.00 -10.25
C LEU A 206 -5.54 -0.06 -10.08
N TYR A 207 -5.97 -0.55 -8.91
CA TYR A 207 -7.35 -0.42 -8.47
C TYR A 207 -7.40 0.16 -7.06
N ILE A 208 -8.11 1.26 -6.89
CA ILE A 208 -8.37 1.92 -5.61
C ILE A 208 -9.87 1.89 -5.37
N SER A 209 -10.33 1.46 -4.20
CA SER A 209 -11.73 1.61 -3.77
C SER A 209 -11.79 2.22 -2.37
N ILE A 210 -12.67 3.19 -2.19
CA ILE A 210 -12.94 3.82 -0.90
C ILE A 210 -14.44 3.95 -0.67
N THR A 211 -14.88 3.54 0.52
CA THR A 211 -16.27 3.72 0.96
C THR A 211 -16.35 4.81 2.01
N PHE A 212 -17.03 5.91 1.69
CA PHE A 212 -17.11 7.09 2.53
C PHE A 212 -18.53 7.69 2.59
N LYS A 213 -18.75 8.51 3.61
CA LYS A 213 -19.97 9.30 3.81
C LYS A 213 -19.56 10.73 4.16
N VAL A 214 -19.97 11.69 3.34
CA VAL A 214 -19.71 13.11 3.59
C VAL A 214 -20.68 13.63 4.64
N GLY A 215 -20.18 14.43 5.59
CA GLY A 215 -20.99 15.08 6.62
C GLY A 215 -21.82 16.27 6.11
N ASP A 216 -22.58 16.90 7.02
CA ASP A 216 -23.48 18.01 6.67
C ASP A 216 -22.77 19.29 6.26
N SER A 217 -21.53 19.49 6.72
CA SER A 217 -20.76 20.72 6.56
C SER A 217 -19.54 20.48 5.67
N VAL A 218 -19.59 21.02 4.44
CA VAL A 218 -18.49 20.99 3.46
C VAL A 218 -18.17 22.42 3.00
N PRO A 219 -17.82 23.34 3.92
CA PRO A 219 -17.80 24.77 3.62
C PRO A 219 -16.75 25.16 2.55
N ILE A 220 -15.72 24.33 2.40
CA ILE A 220 -14.66 24.48 1.40
C ILE A 220 -14.24 23.09 0.90
N LEU A 221 -13.38 23.04 -0.12
CA LEU A 221 -12.87 21.81 -0.72
C LEU A 221 -12.15 20.95 0.34
N GLN A 222 -12.61 19.71 0.53
CA GLN A 222 -12.07 18.75 1.48
C GLN A 222 -11.44 17.55 0.77
N ALA A 223 -10.30 17.07 1.25
CA ALA A 223 -9.66 15.87 0.73
C ALA A 223 -10.17 14.63 1.47
N VAL A 224 -10.86 13.73 0.75
CA VAL A 224 -11.24 12.40 1.27
C VAL A 224 -10.05 11.46 1.20
N LEU A 225 -9.35 11.48 0.06
CA LEU A 225 -8.11 10.76 -0.19
C LEU A 225 -7.17 11.67 -0.98
N GLU A 226 -5.89 11.70 -0.61
CA GLU A 226 -4.86 12.40 -1.39
C GLU A 226 -3.47 11.81 -1.16
N ASN A 227 -2.56 12.08 -2.09
CA ASN A 227 -1.12 11.83 -1.92
C ASN A 227 -0.30 13.06 -2.31
N LYS A 228 -0.67 14.22 -1.74
CA LYS A 228 -0.06 15.52 -2.04
C LYS A 228 1.03 15.90 -1.03
N ARG A 229 2.02 16.68 -1.47
CA ARG A 229 3.03 17.31 -0.61
C ARG A 229 2.61 18.73 -0.24
N CYS A 230 2.87 19.14 1.01
CA CYS A 230 2.31 20.36 1.57
C CYS A 230 3.17 21.61 1.40
N ASP A 231 4.40 21.46 0.91
CA ASP A 231 5.39 22.53 0.78
C ASP A 231 5.62 22.95 -0.69
N GLY A 232 4.79 22.49 -1.62
CA GLY A 232 5.01 22.70 -3.04
C GLY A 232 3.76 22.78 -3.90
N ALA A 233 3.93 23.33 -5.10
CA ALA A 233 2.92 23.34 -6.16
C ALA A 233 2.74 21.95 -6.82
N GLU A 234 3.23 20.88 -6.20
CA GLU A 234 3.11 19.54 -6.73
C GLU A 234 1.67 19.05 -6.62
N GLU A 235 1.06 18.72 -7.75
CA GLU A 235 -0.29 18.16 -7.77
C GLU A 235 -0.29 16.72 -7.24
N PRO A 236 -1.33 16.28 -6.50
CA PRO A 236 -1.45 14.88 -6.10
C PRO A 236 -1.51 13.99 -7.33
N SER A 237 -0.84 12.83 -7.30
CA SER A 237 -1.00 11.85 -8.38
C SER A 237 -2.29 11.06 -8.25
N THR A 238 -2.90 11.01 -7.08
CA THR A 238 -4.26 10.51 -6.87
C THR A 238 -4.95 11.36 -5.83
N SER A 239 -6.17 11.80 -6.13
CA SER A 239 -6.99 12.48 -5.12
C SER A 239 -8.48 12.25 -5.33
N ILE A 240 -9.22 12.16 -4.24
CA ILE A 240 -10.67 12.21 -4.18
C ILE A 240 -11.02 13.36 -3.24
N THR A 241 -11.65 14.39 -3.78
CA THR A 241 -12.01 15.61 -3.01
C THR A 241 -13.50 15.90 -3.13
N VAL A 242 -14.05 16.56 -2.13
CA VAL A 242 -15.48 16.93 -2.08
C VAL A 242 -15.64 18.42 -1.80
N LEU A 243 -16.62 19.03 -2.45
CA LEU A 243 -17.00 20.43 -2.29
C LEU A 243 -18.52 20.54 -2.15
N ASP A 244 -19.03 21.50 -1.36
CA ASP A 244 -20.47 21.76 -1.32
C ASP A 244 -20.99 22.12 -2.72
N SER A 245 -22.07 21.44 -3.15
CA SER A 245 -22.66 21.69 -4.45
C SER A 245 -23.63 22.87 -4.37
N SER A 246 -23.85 23.53 -5.51
CA SER A 246 -24.95 24.51 -5.63
C SER A 246 -26.34 23.87 -5.44
N ILE A 247 -26.44 22.54 -5.55
CA ILE A 247 -27.67 21.79 -5.37
C ILE A 247 -27.81 21.36 -3.91
N THR A 248 -28.89 21.81 -3.26
CA THR A 248 -29.18 21.45 -1.86
C THR A 248 -29.26 19.93 -1.68
N GLY A 249 -28.45 19.40 -0.77
CA GLY A 249 -28.41 17.96 -0.49
C GLY A 249 -27.39 17.19 -1.33
N TYR A 250 -26.54 17.87 -2.09
CA TYR A 250 -25.51 17.26 -2.94
C TYR A 250 -24.13 17.86 -2.66
N VAL A 251 -23.09 17.13 -3.04
CA VAL A 251 -21.70 17.57 -3.05
C VAL A 251 -21.10 17.29 -4.43
N ASP A 252 -20.17 18.13 -4.85
CA ASP A 252 -19.38 17.91 -6.04
C ASP A 252 -18.13 17.10 -5.66
N LEU A 253 -18.04 15.89 -6.19
CA LEU A 253 -16.94 14.94 -6.04
C LEU A 253 -15.96 15.12 -7.20
N ASP A 254 -14.73 15.52 -6.92
CA ASP A 254 -13.65 15.64 -7.91
C ASP A 254 -12.62 14.54 -7.68
N VAL A 255 -12.45 13.67 -8.68
CA VAL A 255 -11.56 12.51 -8.67
C VAL A 255 -10.45 12.70 -9.69
N LYS A 256 -9.19 12.53 -9.27
CA LYS A 256 -8.00 12.73 -10.10
C LYS A 256 -7.07 11.52 -10.05
N LEU A 257 -6.50 11.16 -11.20
CA LEU A 257 -5.37 10.22 -11.31
C LEU A 257 -4.35 10.71 -12.36
N LEU A 258 -3.13 11.07 -11.96
CA LEU A 258 -2.08 11.53 -12.88
C LEU A 258 -1.11 10.41 -13.24
N THR A 259 -0.80 10.28 -14.52
CA THR A 259 0.20 9.34 -15.05
C THR A 259 1.32 10.10 -15.77
N GLU A 260 2.47 9.47 -15.94
CA GLU A 260 3.63 10.10 -16.61
C GLU A 260 3.34 10.53 -18.05
N GLY A 261 2.52 9.76 -18.78
CA GLY A 261 2.14 10.07 -20.16
C GLY A 261 1.02 11.09 -20.30
N SER A 262 0.35 11.52 -19.21
CA SER A 262 -0.78 12.46 -19.26
C SER A 262 -0.88 13.33 -18.00
N PRO A 263 0.13 14.20 -17.73
CA PRO A 263 0.25 14.89 -16.45
C PRO A 263 -0.75 16.04 -16.21
N GLY A 264 -1.59 16.42 -17.19
CA GLY A 264 -2.33 17.69 -17.17
C GLY A 264 -3.85 17.65 -17.31
N GLN A 265 -4.50 16.49 -17.46
CA GLN A 265 -5.93 16.48 -17.85
C GLN A 265 -6.75 15.29 -17.36
N ASN A 266 -6.64 14.95 -16.07
CA ASN A 266 -7.18 13.69 -15.55
C ASN A 266 -8.05 13.89 -14.30
N ASN A 267 -8.88 14.92 -14.27
CA ASN A 267 -9.87 15.10 -13.21
C ASN A 267 -11.30 14.99 -13.73
N VAL A 268 -12.14 14.31 -12.98
CA VAL A 268 -13.54 14.09 -13.32
C VAL A 268 -14.42 14.53 -12.15
N LYS A 269 -15.49 15.24 -12.47
CA LYS A 269 -16.40 15.81 -11.48
C LYS A 269 -17.77 15.14 -11.57
N PHE A 270 -18.31 14.78 -10.42
CA PHE A 270 -19.66 14.24 -10.27
C PHE A 270 -20.42 15.04 -9.22
N THR A 271 -21.72 15.21 -9.38
CA THR A 271 -22.58 15.76 -8.33
C THR A 271 -23.34 14.62 -7.68
N VAL A 272 -23.04 14.32 -6.42
CA VAL A 272 -23.52 13.14 -5.70
C VAL A 272 -24.30 13.52 -4.44
N PRO A 273 -25.28 12.73 -3.99
CA PRO A 273 -26.03 13.07 -2.78
C PRO A 273 -25.13 13.09 -1.55
N LYS A 274 -25.37 14.03 -0.64
CA LYS A 274 -24.67 14.13 0.66
C LYS A 274 -25.32 13.21 1.70
N ASN A 275 -24.62 12.96 2.81
CA ASN A 275 -25.12 12.15 3.93
C ASN A 275 -25.57 10.72 3.57
N ILE A 276 -25.05 10.15 2.48
CA ILE A 276 -25.23 8.75 2.11
C ILE A 276 -23.87 8.07 1.99
N TRP A 277 -23.85 6.74 2.12
CA TRP A 277 -22.66 5.96 1.85
C TRP A 277 -22.44 5.88 0.34
N LEU A 278 -21.24 6.29 -0.07
CA LEU A 278 -20.75 6.23 -1.44
C LEU A 278 -19.54 5.32 -1.47
N GLU A 279 -19.47 4.48 -2.49
CA GLU A 279 -18.25 3.76 -2.84
C GLU A 279 -17.70 4.40 -4.12
N THR A 280 -16.45 4.84 -4.09
CA THR A 280 -15.77 5.41 -5.26
C THR A 280 -14.56 4.55 -5.58
N SER A 281 -14.51 4.06 -6.82
CA SER A 281 -13.41 3.24 -7.32
C SER A 281 -12.69 3.92 -8.48
N ILE A 282 -11.36 3.84 -8.48
CA ILE A 282 -10.49 4.25 -9.59
C ILE A 282 -9.80 2.98 -10.11
N ARG A 283 -10.00 2.66 -11.38
CA ARG A 283 -9.29 1.57 -12.08
C ARG A 283 -8.40 2.15 -13.15
N TYR A 284 -7.17 1.66 -13.26
CA TYR A 284 -6.25 1.99 -14.33
C TYR A 284 -5.59 0.72 -14.84
N ASP A 285 -5.58 0.51 -16.15
CA ASP A 285 -5.04 -0.70 -16.82
C ASP A 285 -3.83 -0.40 -17.73
N GLY A 286 -3.23 0.77 -17.56
CA GLY A 286 -2.08 1.24 -18.33
C GLY A 286 -2.46 2.04 -19.58
N GLN A 287 -3.75 2.05 -19.93
CA GLN A 287 -4.28 2.77 -21.10
C GLN A 287 -5.53 3.60 -20.76
N THR A 288 -6.40 3.08 -19.89
CA THR A 288 -7.68 3.68 -19.57
C THR A 288 -7.83 3.80 -18.08
N VAL A 289 -8.11 5.02 -17.62
CA VAL A 289 -8.57 5.26 -16.26
C VAL A 289 -10.09 5.23 -16.26
N THR A 290 -10.68 4.44 -15.38
CA THR A 290 -12.13 4.35 -15.18
C THR A 290 -12.46 4.70 -13.74
N VAL A 291 -13.33 5.69 -13.55
CA VAL A 291 -13.84 6.09 -12.25
C VAL A 291 -15.31 5.71 -12.17
N SER A 292 -15.67 5.01 -11.11
CA SER A 292 -17.05 4.59 -10.84
C SER A 292 -17.46 5.03 -9.44
N VAL A 293 -18.70 5.50 -9.31
CA VAL A 293 -19.30 5.92 -8.04
C VAL A 293 -20.60 5.14 -7.83
N PHE A 294 -20.70 4.45 -6.70
CA PHE A 294 -21.83 3.60 -6.35
C PHE A 294 -22.53 4.11 -5.09
N LYS A 295 -23.83 3.83 -5.01
CA LYS A 295 -24.66 3.94 -3.80
C LYS A 295 -25.31 2.59 -3.54
N GLU A 296 -24.95 1.95 -2.43
CA GLU A 296 -25.52 0.64 -2.05
C GLU A 296 -25.44 -0.37 -3.22
N SER A 297 -24.26 -0.47 -3.85
CA SER A 297 -23.99 -1.29 -5.04
C SER A 297 -24.70 -0.85 -6.34
N ASN A 298 -25.53 0.20 -6.33
CA ASN A 298 -26.08 0.78 -7.54
C ASN A 298 -25.09 1.78 -8.14
N LEU A 299 -24.67 1.55 -9.39
CA LEU A 299 -23.83 2.48 -10.12
C LEU A 299 -24.59 3.81 -10.33
N LEU A 300 -24.07 4.89 -9.75
CA LEU A 300 -24.60 6.25 -9.94
C LEU A 300 -23.93 6.93 -11.14
N HIS A 301 -22.60 6.86 -11.19
CA HIS A 301 -21.79 7.51 -12.21
C HIS A 301 -20.64 6.62 -12.62
N GLN A 302 -20.30 6.67 -13.90
CA GLN A 302 -19.09 6.06 -14.45
C GLN A 302 -18.55 6.95 -15.55
N THR A 303 -17.24 7.11 -15.58
CA THR A 303 -16.55 7.78 -16.68
C THR A 303 -15.19 7.14 -16.89
N SER A 304 -14.66 7.26 -18.10
CA SER A 304 -13.33 6.77 -18.42
C SER A 304 -12.62 7.76 -19.34
N TRP A 305 -11.29 7.83 -19.20
CA TRP A 305 -10.43 8.60 -20.10
C TRP A 305 -9.15 7.83 -20.41
N GLN A 306 -8.52 8.19 -21.53
CA GLN A 306 -7.25 7.59 -21.92
C GLN A 306 -6.10 8.24 -21.14
N SER A 307 -5.21 7.43 -20.61
CA SER A 307 -3.99 7.86 -19.91
C SER A 307 -2.91 6.82 -20.18
N THR A 308 -1.66 7.24 -20.26
CA THR A 308 -0.54 6.31 -20.58
C THR A 308 0.61 6.47 -19.58
N GLY A 309 1.44 5.44 -19.50
CA GLY A 309 2.59 5.40 -18.59
C GLY A 309 2.19 5.07 -17.14
N PRO A 310 3.17 4.85 -16.24
CA PRO A 310 2.87 4.55 -14.85
C PRO A 310 2.20 5.75 -14.16
N VAL A 311 1.44 5.46 -13.10
CA VAL A 311 0.93 6.49 -12.19
C VAL A 311 2.11 7.26 -11.59
N LEU A 312 2.01 8.58 -11.56
CA LEU A 312 3.10 9.44 -11.11
C LEU A 312 3.47 9.12 -9.66
N VAL A 313 4.76 8.87 -9.42
CA VAL A 313 5.30 8.66 -8.08
C VAL A 313 5.28 9.98 -7.31
N ARG A 314 4.85 9.93 -6.05
CA ARG A 314 4.83 11.08 -5.14
C ARG A 314 5.64 10.79 -3.91
N ARG A 315 6.31 11.83 -3.40
CA ARG A 315 7.07 11.75 -2.14
C ARG A 315 6.17 11.69 -0.92
N SER A 316 4.93 12.14 -1.06
CA SER A 316 3.96 12.09 0.02
C SER A 316 3.29 10.73 0.12
N PRO A 317 2.95 10.30 1.34
CA PRO A 317 2.12 9.12 1.53
C PRO A 317 0.70 9.37 1.05
N ILE A 318 -0.03 8.28 0.80
CA ILE A 318 -1.48 8.27 0.74
C ILE A 318 -2.00 8.63 2.13
N GLY A 319 -2.94 9.58 2.17
CA GLY A 319 -3.65 9.94 3.38
C GLY A 319 -5.14 10.18 3.15
N PHE A 320 -5.86 10.25 4.26
CA PHE A 320 -7.28 10.54 4.34
C PHE A 320 -7.50 11.73 5.26
N GLY A 321 -8.41 12.63 4.87
CA GLY A 321 -8.36 13.99 5.41
C GLY A 321 -7.26 14.80 4.73
N SER A 322 -7.15 16.08 5.07
CA SER A 322 -6.13 16.92 4.46
C SER A 322 -4.81 16.74 5.19
N LEU A 323 -3.78 16.31 4.47
CA LEU A 323 -2.41 16.37 4.97
C LEU A 323 -1.84 17.79 4.84
N CYS A 324 -2.42 18.61 3.96
CA CYS A 324 -1.87 19.91 3.56
C CYS A 324 -2.81 21.08 3.84
N SER A 325 -2.32 22.32 3.74
CA SER A 325 -3.13 23.53 3.98
C SER A 325 -4.12 23.86 2.84
N ASP A 326 -3.97 23.21 1.69
CA ASP A 326 -4.72 23.56 0.47
C ASP A 326 -6.13 22.99 0.45
N TYR A 327 -6.38 21.95 1.26
CA TYR A 327 -7.70 21.39 1.47
C TYR A 327 -8.10 21.57 2.93
N ALA A 328 -9.40 21.73 3.17
CA ALA A 328 -9.91 21.49 4.50
C ALA A 328 -9.80 20.01 4.85
N ASN A 329 -9.68 19.75 6.14
CA ASN A 329 -9.86 18.42 6.67
C ASN A 329 -11.26 17.90 6.39
N PHE A 330 -11.32 16.63 6.00
CA PHE A 330 -12.56 15.94 5.71
C PHE A 330 -13.43 15.85 6.95
N THR A 331 -14.71 16.18 6.80
CA THR A 331 -15.72 15.95 7.84
C THR A 331 -16.70 14.91 7.33
N GLY A 332 -16.67 13.72 7.93
CA GLY A 332 -17.43 12.58 7.43
C GLY A 332 -17.05 11.27 8.07
N SER A 333 -17.20 10.18 7.33
CA SER A 333 -16.92 8.84 7.81
C SER A 333 -16.37 7.94 6.71
N LEU A 334 -15.46 7.03 7.06
CA LEU A 334 -14.89 6.00 6.19
C LEU A 334 -15.24 4.62 6.71
N ARG A 335 -15.52 3.68 5.80
CA ARG A 335 -15.83 2.27 6.12
C ARG A 335 -14.80 1.29 5.60
N GLN A 336 -14.20 1.61 4.47
CA GLN A 336 -13.22 0.72 3.85
C GLN A 336 -12.32 1.53 2.91
N PHE A 337 -11.05 1.13 2.88
CA PHE A 337 -10.11 1.52 1.84
C PHE A 337 -9.38 0.28 1.33
N LEU A 338 -9.30 0.16 0.01
CA LEU A 338 -8.62 -0.90 -0.70
C LEU A 338 -7.72 -0.31 -1.77
N LEU A 339 -6.50 -0.82 -1.87
CA LEU A 339 -5.59 -0.55 -2.97
C LEU A 339 -4.99 -1.85 -3.47
N TYR A 340 -5.10 -2.11 -4.76
CA TYR A 340 -4.51 -3.24 -5.46
C TYR A 340 -3.53 -2.72 -6.50
N ARG A 341 -2.39 -3.39 -6.60
CA ARG A 341 -1.42 -3.22 -7.68
C ARG A 341 -1.30 -4.54 -8.40
N CYS A 342 -1.62 -4.58 -9.67
CA CYS A 342 -1.55 -5.79 -10.47
C CYS A 342 -0.30 -5.71 -11.35
N ASP A 343 0.87 -5.71 -10.74
CA ASP A 343 2.10 -5.75 -11.53
C ASP A 343 2.18 -7.13 -12.21
N MET A 344 2.21 -7.14 -13.55
CA MET A 344 2.58 -8.34 -14.29
C MET A 344 4.07 -8.60 -14.04
N VAL A 345 4.38 -9.55 -13.16
CA VAL A 345 5.74 -10.03 -12.86
C VAL A 345 6.40 -10.62 -14.11
#